data_AF-A0A9X1SS92-F1
#
_entry.id   AF-A0A9X1SS92-F1
#
_cell.length_a   1.000
_cell.length_b   1.000
_cell.length_c   1.000
_cell.angle_alpha   90.00
_cell.angle_beta   90.00
_cell.angle_gamma   90.00
#
_symmetry.space_group_name_H-M   'P 1'
#
loop_
_entity.id
_entity.type
_entity.pdbx_description
1 polymer ?
#
loop_
_entity_poly.entity_id
_entity_poly.type
_entity_poly.pdbx_seq_one_letter_code
_entity_poly.pdbx_strand_id
1 'polypeptide(L)'
;MNLYHRTTLAGRSGIEKEGFRHRDPENGGPAWGSEYRDVFWFARSKEIARERTGWSGAWVIVTVPDDTPADPDNADLFGLSKELVNSLEHRFEDGD
;
A
#
# COMPACT_ATOMS: atom_id res chain seq x y z
N MET A 1 -13.94 3.50 -5.31
CA MET A 1 -12.78 4.06 -6.04
C MET A 1 -11.56 3.12 -6.10
N ASN A 2 -10.61 3.37 -7.01
CA ASN A 2 -9.32 2.68 -7.08
C ASN A 2 -8.24 3.45 -6.32
N LEU A 3 -7.40 2.74 -5.57
CA LEU A 3 -6.24 3.28 -4.87
C LEU A 3 -4.96 2.58 -5.32
N TYR A 4 -3.84 3.29 -5.26
CA TYR A 4 -2.58 2.90 -5.89
C TYR A 4 -1.45 2.85 -4.87
N HIS A 5 -0.75 1.71 -4.84
CA HIS A 5 0.46 1.52 -4.06
C HIS A 5 1.61 1.16 -5.00
N ARG A 6 2.74 1.85 -4.86
CA ARG A 6 3.93 1.59 -5.66
C ARG A 6 4.88 0.70 -4.89
N THR A 7 5.34 -0.37 -5.51
CA THR A 7 6.22 -1.36 -4.90
C THR A 7 7.31 -1.81 -5.87
N THR A 8 8.30 -2.55 -5.38
CA THR A 8 9.30 -3.21 -6.23
C THR A 8 8.72 -4.47 -6.86
N LEU A 9 9.35 -5.02 -7.92
CA LEU A 9 8.95 -6.32 -8.47
C LEU A 9 8.98 -7.44 -7.40
N ALA A 10 10.00 -7.44 -6.54
CA ALA A 10 10.07 -8.36 -5.40
C ALA A 10 8.93 -8.14 -4.39
N GLY A 11 8.57 -6.88 -4.13
CA GLY A 11 7.43 -6.53 -3.29
C GLY A 11 6.10 -7.02 -3.86
N ARG A 12 5.89 -6.86 -5.18
CA ARG A 12 4.74 -7.44 -5.89
C ARG A 12 4.68 -8.95 -5.69
N SER A 13 5.78 -9.67 -5.95
CA SER A 13 5.80 -11.13 -5.79
C SER A 13 5.50 -11.56 -4.36
N GLY A 14 5.97 -10.80 -3.36
CA GLY A 14 5.63 -11.04 -1.96
C GLY A 14 4.14 -10.85 -1.66
N ILE A 15 3.54 -9.77 -2.18
CA ILE A 15 2.11 -9.48 -2.01
C ILE A 15 1.25 -10.53 -2.72
N GLU A 16 1.61 -10.94 -3.93
CA GLU A 16 0.88 -11.96 -4.69
C GLU A 16 0.90 -13.33 -3.97
N LYS A 17 2.00 -13.64 -3.28
CA LYS A 17 2.18 -14.93 -2.60
C LYS A 17 1.56 -14.98 -1.20
N GLU A 18 1.70 -13.89 -0.43
CA GLU A 18 1.44 -13.90 1.03
C GLU A 18 0.59 -12.72 1.51
N GLY A 19 0.15 -11.84 0.58
CA GLY A 19 -0.52 -10.59 0.89
C GLY A 19 0.42 -9.52 1.41
N PHE A 20 -0.15 -8.37 1.78
CA PHE A 20 0.56 -7.26 2.39
C PHE A 20 1.10 -7.63 3.78
N ARG A 21 2.42 -7.55 3.91
CA ARG A 21 3.18 -7.80 5.14
C ARG A 21 4.32 -6.81 5.27
N HIS A 22 4.45 -6.19 6.44
CA HIS A 22 5.65 -5.44 6.80
C HIS A 22 6.76 -6.41 7.22
N ARG A 23 8.00 -6.01 6.99
CA ARG A 23 9.16 -6.74 7.53
C ARG A 23 9.16 -6.68 9.05
N ASP A 24 9.85 -7.62 9.69
CA ASP A 24 10.13 -7.51 11.10
C ASP A 24 10.94 -6.22 11.39
N PRO A 25 10.79 -5.61 12.58
CA PRO A 25 11.53 -4.40 12.94
C PRO A 25 13.04 -4.59 12.84
N GLU A 26 13.53 -5.77 13.17
CA GLU A 26 14.93 -6.18 13.09
C GLU A 26 15.47 -6.15 11.66
N ASN A 27 14.57 -6.15 10.66
CA ASN A 27 14.85 -6.10 9.24
C ASN A 27 14.37 -4.78 8.58
N GLY A 28 14.22 -3.72 9.37
CA GLY A 28 13.86 -2.38 8.90
C GLY A 28 12.37 -2.12 8.75
N GLY A 29 11.51 -2.95 9.33
CA GLY A 29 10.08 -2.68 9.43
C GLY A 29 9.70 -1.73 10.59
N PRO A 30 8.44 -1.24 10.64
CA PRO A 30 7.93 -0.47 11.76
C PRO A 30 7.99 -1.26 13.07
N ALA A 31 8.28 -0.58 14.19
CA ALA A 31 8.41 -1.20 15.52
C ALA A 31 7.16 -2.01 15.92
N TRP A 32 7.33 -3.02 16.79
CA TRP A 32 6.23 -3.91 17.23
C TRP A 32 5.03 -3.19 17.85
N GLY A 33 5.25 -2.05 18.53
CA GLY A 33 4.19 -1.24 19.14
C GLY A 33 3.75 -0.02 18.30
N SER A 34 4.17 0.08 17.04
CA SER A 34 3.80 1.22 16.19
C SER A 34 2.36 1.10 15.70
N GLU A 35 1.59 2.19 15.80
CA GLU A 35 0.26 2.30 15.22
C GLU A 35 0.24 2.09 13.69
N TYR A 36 1.37 2.34 13.01
CA TYR A 36 1.51 2.15 11.57
C TYR A 36 1.93 0.73 11.17
N ARG A 37 2.14 -0.16 12.14
CA ARG A 37 2.62 -1.53 11.89
C ARG A 37 1.67 -2.33 11.01
N ASP A 38 0.38 -2.11 11.17
CA ASP A 38 -0.66 -2.79 10.40
C ASP A 38 -1.37 -1.83 9.46
N VAL A 39 -0.71 -0.73 9.07
CA VAL A 39 -1.24 0.25 8.10
C VAL A 39 -0.39 0.22 6.83
N PHE A 40 -1.06 0.17 5.69
CA PHE A 40 -0.47 0.27 4.36
C PHE A 40 -1.02 1.50 3.66
N TRP A 41 -0.11 2.32 3.16
CA TRP A 41 -0.43 3.58 2.52
C TRP A 41 -0.66 3.41 1.02
N PHE A 42 -1.79 3.93 0.56
CA PHE A 42 -2.16 4.02 -0.83
C PHE A 42 -2.44 5.48 -1.20
N ALA A 43 -2.27 5.82 -2.47
CA ALA A 43 -2.63 7.13 -3.01
C ALA A 43 -3.86 7.03 -3.91
N ARG A 44 -4.60 8.13 -4.06
CA ARG A 44 -5.71 8.24 -5.02
C ARG A 44 -5.29 8.16 -6.49
N SER A 45 -4.01 8.36 -6.79
CA SER A 45 -3.48 8.35 -8.16
C SER A 45 -2.04 7.83 -8.19
N LYS A 46 -1.64 7.29 -9.36
CA LYS A 46 -0.25 6.85 -9.60
C LYS A 46 0.73 8.02 -9.49
N GLU A 47 0.36 9.21 -9.94
CA GLU A 47 1.21 10.42 -9.87
C GLU A 47 1.61 10.73 -8.43
N ILE A 48 0.62 10.78 -7.52
CA ILE A 48 0.85 11.07 -6.10
C ILE A 48 1.69 9.96 -5.44
N ALA A 49 1.41 8.69 -5.78
CA ALA A 49 2.24 7.58 -5.30
C ALA A 49 3.69 7.66 -5.82
N ARG A 50 3.94 8.18 -7.03
CA ARG A 50 5.31 8.39 -7.56
C ARG A 50 6.04 9.48 -6.79
N GLU A 51 5.37 10.59 -6.48
CA GLU A 51 5.99 11.70 -5.75
C GLU A 51 6.32 11.32 -4.29
N ARG A 52 5.51 10.43 -3.70
CA ARG A 52 5.65 10.02 -2.30
C ARG A 52 6.56 8.82 -2.08
N THR A 53 6.80 8.01 -3.11
CA THR A 53 7.62 6.80 -2.99
C THR A 53 8.85 6.88 -3.90
N GLY A 54 10.02 6.57 -3.34
CA GLY A 54 11.25 6.40 -4.13
C GLY A 54 11.33 5.05 -4.85
N TRP A 55 10.25 4.27 -4.86
CA TRP A 55 10.25 2.88 -5.30
C TRP A 55 9.80 2.81 -6.77
N SER A 56 10.35 1.87 -7.54
CA SER A 56 9.95 1.59 -8.92
C SER A 56 9.84 0.07 -9.14
N GLY A 57 9.04 -0.34 -10.12
CA GLY A 57 8.91 -1.74 -10.53
C GLY A 57 7.47 -2.19 -10.77
N ALA A 58 6.58 -2.03 -9.79
CA ALA A 58 5.21 -2.51 -9.91
C ALA A 58 4.19 -1.60 -9.21
N TRP A 59 2.96 -1.68 -9.70
CA TRP A 59 1.77 -1.08 -9.13
C TRP A 59 0.89 -2.15 -8.53
N VAL A 60 0.42 -1.90 -7.31
CA VAL A 60 -0.66 -2.64 -6.68
C VAL A 60 -1.87 -1.73 -6.61
N ILE A 61 -2.97 -2.17 -7.20
CA ILE A 61 -4.23 -1.44 -7.24
C ILE A 61 -5.25 -2.20 -6.42
N VAL A 62 -5.92 -1.49 -5.52
CA VAL A 62 -7.04 -2.01 -4.75
C VAL A 62 -8.28 -1.20 -5.03
N THR A 63 -9.43 -1.86 -5.02
CA THR A 63 -10.73 -1.20 -5.14
C THR A 63 -11.35 -1.10 -3.76
N VAL A 64 -11.70 0.11 -3.32
CA VAL A 64 -12.32 0.38 -2.01
C VAL A 64 -13.66 1.10 -2.17
N PRO A 65 -14.55 1.05 -1.17
CA PRO A 65 -15.75 1.89 -1.13
C PRO A 65 -15.41 3.39 -1.24
N ASP A 66 -16.29 4.17 -1.86
CA ASP A 66 -16.06 5.61 -2.03
C ASP A 66 -16.16 6.42 -0.72
N ASP A 67 -16.75 5.84 0.34
CA ASP A 67 -16.77 6.41 1.69
C ASP A 67 -15.53 6.07 2.52
N THR A 68 -14.55 5.37 1.94
CA THR A 68 -13.29 5.05 2.64
C THR A 68 -12.59 6.34 3.09
N PRO A 69 -12.32 6.51 4.39
CA PRO A 69 -11.72 7.74 4.89
C PRO A 69 -10.30 7.92 4.36
N ALA A 70 -10.03 9.10 3.82
CA ALA A 70 -8.68 9.54 3.52
C ALA A 70 -7.94 9.93 4.81
N ASP A 71 -6.62 10.07 4.71
CA ASP A 71 -5.79 10.61 5.76
C ASP A 71 -6.25 12.04 6.14
N PRO A 72 -6.36 12.36 7.43
CA PRO A 72 -6.84 13.66 7.88
C PRO A 72 -5.93 14.83 7.48
N ASP A 73 -4.63 14.57 7.32
CA ASP A 73 -3.63 15.58 6.95
C ASP A 73 -3.39 15.62 5.43
N ASN A 74 -3.82 14.57 4.70
CA ASN A 74 -3.67 14.48 3.26
C ASN A 74 -4.79 13.67 2.60
N ALA A 75 -5.79 14.37 2.06
CA ALA A 75 -6.94 13.77 1.38
C ALA A 75 -6.60 12.90 0.16
N ASP A 76 -5.36 12.92 -0.31
CA ASP A 76 -4.90 12.10 -1.43
C ASP A 76 -4.27 10.77 -1.01
N LEU A 77 -4.10 10.54 0.29
CA LEU A 77 -3.53 9.33 0.87
C LEU A 77 -4.56 8.58 1.73
N PHE A 78 -4.40 7.27 1.77
CA PHE A 78 -5.31 6.35 2.45
C PHE A 78 -4.48 5.34 3.23
N GLY A 79 -4.59 5.39 4.55
CA GLY A 79 -4.01 4.38 5.44
C GLY A 79 -5.00 3.24 5.61
N LEU A 80 -4.79 2.13 4.89
CA LEU A 80 -5.64 0.95 5.01
C LEU A 80 -5.04 -0.04 5.99
N SER A 81 -5.88 -0.65 6.83
CA SER A 81 -5.40 -1.71 7.72
C SER A 81 -4.95 -2.93 6.91
N LYS A 82 -4.00 -3.69 7.46
CA LYS A 82 -3.51 -4.95 6.91
C LYS A 82 -4.63 -5.95 6.65
N GLU A 83 -5.58 -6.02 7.57
CA GLU A 83 -6.74 -6.90 7.45
C GLU A 83 -7.62 -6.47 6.28
N LEU A 84 -7.97 -5.18 6.21
CA LEU A 84 -8.78 -4.64 5.13
C LEU A 84 -8.10 -4.87 3.79
N VAL A 85 -6.86 -4.41 3.62
CA VAL A 85 -6.17 -4.51 2.32
C VAL A 85 -6.07 -5.95 1.84
N ASN A 86 -5.78 -6.92 2.72
CA ASN A 86 -5.68 -8.33 2.33
C ASN A 86 -7.04 -8.99 2.05
N SER A 87 -8.15 -8.38 2.47
CA SER A 87 -9.49 -8.82 2.11
C SER A 87 -9.97 -8.29 0.75
N LEU A 88 -9.30 -7.26 0.22
CA LEU A 88 -9.64 -6.65 -1.06
C LEU A 88 -9.06 -7.44 -2.24
N GLU A 89 -9.70 -7.30 -3.40
CA GLU A 89 -9.11 -7.77 -4.65
C GLU A 89 -7.89 -6.89 -5.02
N HIS A 90 -6.78 -7.55 -5.34
CA HIS A 90 -5.55 -6.90 -5.79
C HIS A 90 -5.41 -7.06 -7.30
N ARG A 91 -5.17 -5.94 -7.98
CA ARG A 91 -4.74 -5.92 -9.38
C ARG A 91 -3.31 -5.43 -9.45
N PHE A 92 -2.51 -6.10 -10.26
CA PHE A 92 -1.11 -5.77 -10.45
C PHE A 92 -0.88 -5.24 -11.86
N GLU A 93 -0.06 -4.19 -11.96
CA GLU A 93 0.48 -3.74 -13.23
C GLU A 93 2.00 -3.62 -13.08
N ASP A 94 2.73 -4.10 -14.08
CA ASP A 94 4.14 -3.78 -14.20
C ASP A 94 4.29 -2.28 -14.47
N GLY A 95 5.17 -1.63 -13.70
CA GLY A 95 5.40 -0.20 -13.78
C GLY A 95 6.57 0.12 -14.70
N ASP A 96 6.54 1.35 -15.24
CA ASP A 96 7.68 2.01 -15.90
C ASP A 96 8.89 2.15 -14.95
#